data_AF-A0A6N7WAF2-F1
#
_entry.id   AF-A0A6N7WAF2-F1
#
_cell.length_a   1.000
_cell.length_b   1.000
_cell.length_c   1.000
_cell.angle_alpha   90.00
_cell.angle_beta   90.00
_cell.angle_gamma   90.00
#
_symmetry.space_group_name_H-M   'P 1'
#
loop_
_entity.id
_entity.type
_entity.pdbx_description
1 polymer ?
#
loop_
_entity_poly.entity_id
_entity_poly.type
_entity_poly.pdbx_seq_one_letter_code
_entity_poly.pdbx_strand_id
1 'polypeptide(L)'
;MKKIAVRNIRLCTKDCLCLYVCPTGAADTENSIIDVNKCIGCGICAQSCPSGAISMVPTEYPPQQPKEKNVADALYALLKSKTVQERIARQLAENGDSPVLKQLAEAIAKSNRLMAEDILREAGYMLPQSGNTHSLLQSLLNNPPGEEFPKEAAERLLELLPDNDREKQEEKEEKIEKWRCTVCGYIHEGPLPEGFTCPRCKQPASVFIKV
;
A
#
# COMPACT_ATOMS: atom_id res chain seq x y z
N MET A 1 -12.79 -10.22 8.59
CA MET A 1 -12.23 -8.90 8.22
C MET A 1 -13.33 -7.86 8.29
N LYS A 2 -13.17 -6.84 9.14
CA LYS A 2 -14.12 -5.73 9.24
C LYS A 2 -14.14 -4.97 7.92
N LYS A 3 -15.33 -4.63 7.41
CA LYS A 3 -15.51 -3.84 6.19
C LYS A 3 -16.36 -2.62 6.47
N ILE A 4 -16.09 -1.54 5.74
CA ILE A 4 -16.84 -0.29 5.77
C ILE A 4 -17.27 0.08 4.36
N ALA A 5 -18.36 0.85 4.25
CA ALA A 5 -18.80 1.39 2.97
C ALA A 5 -18.00 2.65 2.63
N VAL A 6 -17.54 2.76 1.39
CA VAL A 6 -16.89 3.96 0.85
C VAL A 6 -17.59 4.37 -0.44
N ARG A 7 -17.88 5.67 -0.57
CA ARG A 7 -18.57 6.24 -1.74
C ARG A 7 -17.57 6.95 -2.65
N ASN A 8 -17.50 6.54 -3.92
CA ASN A 8 -16.80 7.25 -4.97
C ASN A 8 -17.71 8.37 -5.52
N ILE A 9 -17.41 9.61 -5.14
CA ILE A 9 -18.22 10.78 -5.52
C ILE A 9 -18.26 10.96 -7.04
N ARG A 10 -17.22 10.56 -7.78
CA ARG A 10 -17.18 10.69 -9.25
C ARG A 10 -18.17 9.76 -9.95
N LEU A 11 -18.57 8.67 -9.31
CA LEU A 11 -19.56 7.70 -9.83
C LEU A 11 -20.97 7.95 -9.28
N CYS A 12 -21.12 8.86 -8.32
CA CYS A 12 -22.39 9.10 -7.65
C CYS A 12 -23.31 9.95 -8.53
N THR A 13 -24.43 9.37 -8.95
CA THR A 13 -25.48 10.01 -9.78
C THR A 13 -26.58 10.70 -8.97
N LYS A 14 -26.49 10.67 -7.63
CA LYS A 14 -27.44 11.32 -6.71
C LYS A 14 -28.87 10.76 -6.73
N ASP A 15 -29.03 9.47 -7.04
CA ASP A 15 -30.31 8.76 -6.80
C ASP A 15 -30.66 8.65 -5.30
N CYS A 16 -29.66 8.76 -4.43
CA CYS A 16 -29.79 8.87 -2.97
C CYS A 16 -30.51 7.73 -2.24
N LEU A 17 -30.78 6.60 -2.90
CA LEU A 17 -31.40 5.42 -2.25
C LEU A 17 -30.60 4.93 -1.02
N CYS A 18 -29.27 5.05 -1.09
CA CYS A 18 -28.37 4.73 0.02
C CYS A 18 -28.67 5.48 1.34
N LEU A 19 -29.31 6.65 1.29
CA LEU A 19 -29.72 7.42 2.48
C LEU A 19 -30.86 6.72 3.21
N TYR A 20 -31.85 6.25 2.46
CA TYR A 20 -33.06 5.63 3.01
C TYR A 20 -32.84 4.20 3.50
N VAL A 21 -31.91 3.46 2.89
CA VAL A 21 -31.64 2.05 3.26
C VAL A 21 -30.57 1.91 4.33
N CYS A 22 -29.87 2.99 4.72
CA CYS A 22 -28.82 2.92 5.73
C CYS A 22 -29.43 2.93 7.14
N PRO A 23 -29.37 1.82 7.90
CA PRO A 23 -30.04 1.72 9.20
C PRO A 23 -29.44 2.61 10.29
N THR A 24 -28.19 3.06 10.11
CA THR A 24 -27.46 3.89 11.09
C THR A 24 -27.34 5.35 10.68
N GLY A 25 -27.85 5.72 9.50
CA GLY A 25 -27.64 7.06 8.94
C GLY A 25 -26.19 7.35 8.53
N ALA A 26 -25.31 6.35 8.47
CA ALA A 26 -23.90 6.54 8.07
C ALA A 26 -23.74 7.10 6.64
N ALA A 27 -24.71 6.87 5.77
CA ALA A 27 -24.69 7.36 4.39
C ALA A 27 -25.17 8.81 4.24
N ASP A 28 -25.78 9.36 5.29
CA ASP A 28 -26.46 10.66 5.33
C ASP A 28 -25.55 11.73 5.91
N THR A 29 -24.86 12.41 5.00
CA THR A 29 -23.81 13.39 5.28
C THR A 29 -23.82 14.48 4.22
N GLU A 30 -23.62 15.73 4.61
CA GLU A 30 -23.61 16.89 3.69
C GLU A 30 -22.49 16.81 2.62
N ASN A 31 -21.33 16.26 2.97
CA ASN A 31 -20.19 16.14 2.05
C ASN A 31 -20.23 14.86 1.19
N SER A 32 -21.29 14.07 1.27
CA SER A 32 -21.43 12.79 0.58
C SER A 32 -20.37 11.72 0.92
N ILE A 33 -19.65 11.84 2.04
CA ILE A 33 -18.66 10.86 2.52
C ILE A 33 -19.33 9.98 3.58
N ILE A 34 -19.26 8.66 3.44
CA ILE A 34 -19.82 7.74 4.44
C ILE A 34 -19.16 7.98 5.81
N ASP A 35 -19.96 8.19 6.85
CA ASP A 35 -19.49 8.27 8.22
C ASP A 35 -19.06 6.88 8.72
N VAL A 36 -17.74 6.68 8.79
CA VAL A 36 -17.14 5.40 9.19
C VAL A 36 -17.40 5.05 10.66
N ASN A 37 -17.70 6.03 11.52
CA ASN A 37 -17.99 5.79 12.93
C ASN A 37 -19.41 5.21 13.13
N LYS A 38 -20.34 5.55 12.23
CA LYS A 38 -21.71 5.00 12.21
C LYS A 38 -21.84 3.76 11.33
N CYS A 39 -20.87 3.49 10.46
CA CYS A 39 -20.95 2.38 9.51
C CYS A 39 -20.73 1.03 10.22
N ILE A 40 -21.76 0.20 10.22
CA ILE A 40 -21.70 -1.18 10.77
C ILE A 40 -21.28 -2.24 9.73
N GLY A 41 -20.97 -1.83 8.51
CA GLY A 41 -20.48 -2.74 7.48
C GLY A 41 -21.53 -3.67 6.84
N CYS A 42 -22.83 -3.38 6.97
CA CYS A 42 -23.90 -4.27 6.47
C CYS A 42 -24.00 -4.36 4.94
N GLY A 43 -23.50 -3.37 4.20
CA GLY A 43 -23.41 -3.40 2.73
C GLY A 43 -24.71 -3.12 1.97
N ILE A 44 -25.84 -2.85 2.64
CA ILE A 44 -27.13 -2.58 2.00
C ILE A 44 -27.03 -1.38 1.05
N CYS A 45 -26.34 -0.31 1.46
CA CYS A 45 -26.14 0.88 0.63
C CYS A 45 -25.32 0.60 -0.64
N ALA A 46 -24.39 -0.35 -0.61
CA ALA A 46 -23.63 -0.77 -1.78
C ALA A 46 -24.51 -1.57 -2.75
N GLN A 47 -25.31 -2.50 -2.22
CA GLN A 47 -26.24 -3.32 -3.01
C GLN A 47 -27.35 -2.48 -3.65
N SER A 48 -27.81 -1.44 -2.97
CA SER A 48 -28.90 -0.59 -3.45
C SER A 48 -28.44 0.53 -4.38
N CYS A 49 -27.14 0.77 -4.54
CA CYS A 49 -26.65 1.93 -5.30
C CYS A 49 -26.76 1.67 -6.81
N PRO A 50 -27.65 2.37 -7.55
CA PRO A 50 -27.87 2.08 -8.97
C PRO A 50 -26.63 2.36 -9.84
N SER A 51 -25.84 3.36 -9.46
CA SER A 51 -24.61 3.72 -10.17
C SER A 51 -23.37 2.95 -9.74
N GLY A 52 -23.49 2.03 -8.78
CA GLY A 52 -22.34 1.29 -8.24
C GLY A 52 -21.30 2.19 -7.56
N ALA A 53 -21.68 3.39 -7.11
CA ALA A 53 -20.75 4.35 -6.51
C ALA A 53 -20.26 3.96 -5.11
N ILE A 54 -20.88 2.98 -4.45
CA ILE A 54 -20.52 2.56 -3.09
C ILE A 54 -19.91 1.17 -3.13
N SER A 55 -18.73 1.02 -2.52
CA SER A 55 -18.02 -0.25 -2.39
C SER A 55 -17.78 -0.60 -0.92
N MET A 56 -17.81 -1.90 -0.61
CA MET A 56 -17.43 -2.41 0.71
C MET A 56 -15.94 -2.71 0.74
N VAL A 57 -15.17 -1.87 1.43
CA VAL A 57 -13.71 -2.01 1.54
C VAL A 57 -13.34 -2.53 2.93
N PRO A 58 -12.30 -3.35 3.05
CA PRO A 58 -11.80 -3.74 4.36
C PRO A 58 -11.08 -2.59 5.05
N THR A 59 -11.08 -2.61 6.40
CA THR A 59 -10.31 -1.64 7.20
C THR A 59 -8.83 -2.01 7.28
N GLU A 60 -8.52 -3.29 7.17
CA GLU A 60 -7.17 -3.85 7.17
C GLU A 60 -6.94 -4.58 5.85
N TYR A 61 -5.86 -4.24 5.16
CA TYR A 61 -5.44 -4.89 3.92
C TYR A 61 -4.45 -6.03 4.21
N PRO A 62 -4.37 -7.05 3.35
CA PRO A 62 -3.33 -8.06 3.49
C PRO A 62 -1.94 -7.42 3.32
N PRO A 63 -0.89 -8.05 3.86
CA PRO A 63 0.50 -7.68 3.53
C PRO A 63 0.73 -7.80 2.03
N GLN A 64 1.53 -6.88 1.49
CA GLN A 64 1.93 -6.83 0.10
C GLN A 64 2.74 -8.10 -0.24
N GLN A 65 2.42 -8.70 -1.39
CA GLN A 65 3.19 -9.84 -1.86
C GLN A 65 4.58 -9.38 -2.30
N PRO A 66 5.65 -10.09 -1.90
CA PRO A 66 7.01 -9.73 -2.30
C PRO A 66 7.15 -9.85 -3.82
N LYS A 67 7.96 -8.96 -4.40
CA LYS A 67 8.32 -8.97 -5.82
C LYS A 67 9.80 -9.34 -5.94
N GLU A 68 10.11 -10.18 -6.90
CA GLU A 68 11.49 -10.50 -7.24
C GLU A 68 12.24 -9.23 -7.63
N LYS A 69 13.43 -9.03 -7.04
CA LYS A 69 14.17 -7.77 -7.15
C LYS A 69 14.49 -7.40 -8.60
N ASN A 70 14.94 -8.37 -9.39
CA ASN A 70 15.24 -8.17 -10.81
C ASN A 70 14.02 -7.73 -11.63
N VAL A 71 12.83 -8.23 -11.30
CA VAL A 71 11.58 -7.84 -11.95
C VAL A 71 11.22 -6.41 -11.55
N ALA A 72 11.27 -6.10 -10.26
CA ALA A 72 11.02 -4.74 -9.78
C ALA A 72 11.99 -3.71 -10.39
N ASP A 73 13.29 -4.04 -10.44
CA ASP A 73 14.32 -3.18 -11.02
C ASP A 73 14.07 -2.92 -12.52
N ALA A 74 13.66 -3.94 -13.28
CA ALA A 74 13.28 -3.79 -14.69
C ALA A 74 12.05 -2.88 -14.87
N LEU A 75 11.03 -3.04 -14.00
CA LEU A 75 9.85 -2.18 -13.99
C LEU A 75 10.22 -0.73 -13.65
N TYR A 76 11.09 -0.49 -12.68
CA TYR A 76 11.56 0.86 -12.35
C TYR A 76 12.40 1.49 -13.47
N ALA A 77 13.19 0.71 -14.21
CA ALA A 77 13.89 1.21 -15.39
C ALA A 77 12.91 1.65 -16.49
N LEU A 78 11.87 0.86 -16.74
CA LEU A 78 10.82 1.21 -17.71
C LEU A 78 10.02 2.43 -17.25
N LEU A 79 9.67 2.51 -15.97
CA LEU A 79 9.03 3.67 -15.35
C LEU A 79 9.82 4.96 -15.61
N LYS A 80 11.13 4.95 -15.35
CA LYS A 80 12.01 6.11 -15.60
C LYS A 80 12.01 6.52 -17.07
N SER A 81 11.98 5.55 -17.99
CA SER A 81 11.85 5.85 -19.42
C SER A 81 10.51 6.53 -19.72
N LYS A 82 9.41 6.03 -19.15
CA LYS A 82 8.07 6.59 -19.35
C LYS A 82 7.90 8.00 -18.78
N THR A 83 8.47 8.29 -17.61
CA THR A 83 8.42 9.65 -17.04
C THR A 83 9.24 10.65 -17.86
N VAL A 84 10.39 10.23 -18.41
CA VAL A 84 11.17 11.08 -19.34
C VAL A 84 10.39 11.36 -20.62
N GLN A 85 9.76 10.33 -21.22
CA GLN A 85 8.94 10.50 -22.42
C GLN A 85 7.70 11.36 -22.16
N GLU A 86 7.02 11.18 -21.02
CA GLU A 86 5.90 12.05 -20.61
C GLU A 86 6.34 13.51 -20.53
N ARG A 87 7.48 13.80 -19.89
CA ARG A 87 7.99 15.16 -19.76
C ARG A 87 8.28 15.80 -21.13
N ILE A 88 8.93 15.07 -22.03
CA ILE A 88 9.22 15.56 -23.40
C ILE A 88 7.90 15.82 -24.14
N ALA A 89 6.95 14.88 -24.06
CA ALA A 89 5.64 15.03 -24.70
C ALA A 89 4.86 16.22 -24.15
N ARG A 90 4.91 16.48 -22.83
CA ARG A 90 4.33 17.70 -22.23
C ARG A 90 4.95 18.98 -22.79
N GLN A 91 6.29 19.03 -22.88
CA GLN A 91 6.98 20.19 -23.45
C GLN A 91 6.59 20.43 -24.92
N LEU A 92 6.43 19.37 -25.70
CA LEU A 92 5.96 19.46 -27.10
C LEU A 92 4.48 19.88 -27.18
N ALA A 93 3.64 19.43 -26.26
CA ALA A 93 2.24 19.82 -26.17
C ALA A 93 2.10 21.34 -25.90
N GLU A 94 2.95 21.87 -25.01
CA GLU A 94 2.95 23.30 -24.67
C GLU A 94 3.51 24.15 -25.82
N ASN A 95 4.67 23.75 -26.37
CA ASN A 95 5.49 24.59 -27.24
C ASN A 95 5.42 24.26 -28.74
N GLY A 96 4.67 23.22 -29.16
CA GLY A 96 4.66 22.77 -30.55
C GLY A 96 4.09 23.80 -31.55
N ASP A 97 4.61 23.80 -32.78
CA ASP A 97 4.26 24.82 -33.79
C ASP A 97 2.93 24.57 -34.51
N SER A 98 2.27 23.43 -34.25
CA SER A 98 1.07 22.99 -34.96
C SER A 98 0.02 22.43 -34.00
N PRO A 99 -1.28 22.72 -34.19
CA PRO A 99 -2.36 22.12 -33.40
C PRO A 99 -2.35 20.59 -33.40
N VAL A 100 -1.99 19.97 -34.53
CA VAL A 100 -1.93 18.51 -34.66
C VAL A 100 -0.80 17.93 -33.81
N LEU A 101 0.37 18.59 -33.82
CA LEU A 101 1.51 18.18 -33.00
C LEU A 101 1.18 18.29 -31.51
N LYS A 102 0.55 19.40 -31.09
CA LYS A 102 0.15 19.60 -29.70
C LYS A 102 -0.82 18.51 -29.23
N GLN A 103 -1.87 18.26 -30.02
CA GLN A 103 -2.86 17.22 -29.71
C GLN A 103 -2.25 15.82 -29.61
N LEU A 104 -1.35 15.46 -30.54
CA LEU A 104 -0.64 14.19 -30.50
C LEU A 104 0.26 14.08 -29.26
N ALA A 105 0.98 15.15 -28.93
CA ALA A 105 1.89 15.20 -27.79
C ALA A 105 1.12 15.10 -26.46
N GLU A 106 -0.04 15.73 -26.33
CA GLU A 106 -0.94 15.55 -25.17
C GLU A 106 -1.38 14.10 -25.00
N ALA A 107 -1.76 13.45 -26.10
CA ALA A 107 -2.15 12.04 -26.08
C ALA A 107 -0.99 11.12 -25.65
N ILE A 108 0.23 11.38 -26.14
CA ILE A 108 1.44 10.64 -25.76
C ILE A 108 1.77 10.87 -24.28
N ALA A 109 1.71 12.11 -23.79
CA ALA A 109 1.94 12.43 -22.38
C ALA A 109 0.96 11.67 -21.48
N LYS A 110 -0.34 11.68 -21.82
CA LYS A 110 -1.35 10.93 -21.09
C LYS A 110 -1.12 9.42 -21.13
N SER A 111 -0.76 8.87 -22.29
CA SER A 111 -0.45 7.44 -22.46
C SER A 111 0.74 7.01 -21.58
N ASN A 112 1.84 7.76 -21.62
CA ASN A 112 3.02 7.47 -20.82
C ASN A 112 2.73 7.56 -19.31
N ARG A 113 1.91 8.53 -18.87
CA ARG A 113 1.47 8.64 -17.47
C ARG A 113 0.71 7.40 -17.02
N LEU A 114 -0.28 6.97 -17.79
CA LEU A 114 -1.08 5.78 -17.46
C LEU A 114 -0.20 4.53 -17.36
N MET A 115 0.71 4.34 -18.32
CA MET A 115 1.68 3.24 -18.27
C MET A 115 2.58 3.32 -17.04
N ALA A 116 3.06 4.51 -16.69
CA ALA A 116 3.90 4.73 -15.52
C ALA A 116 3.17 4.39 -14.21
N GLU A 117 1.91 4.82 -14.06
CA GLU A 117 1.06 4.50 -12.91
C GLU A 117 0.81 2.99 -12.78
N ASP A 118 0.51 2.31 -13.89
CA ASP A 118 0.32 0.86 -13.90
C ASP A 118 1.62 0.11 -13.56
N ILE A 119 2.75 0.52 -14.12
CA ILE A 119 4.07 -0.06 -13.81
C ILE A 119 4.38 0.09 -12.31
N LEU A 120 4.11 1.26 -11.71
CA LEU A 120 4.33 1.49 -10.28
C LEU A 120 3.46 0.57 -9.41
N ARG A 121 2.18 0.41 -9.78
CA ARG A 121 1.26 -0.52 -9.11
C ARG A 121 1.80 -1.94 -9.14
N GLU A 122 2.26 -2.39 -10.32
CA GLU A 122 2.77 -3.74 -10.51
C GLU A 122 4.15 -3.98 -9.86
N ALA A 123 4.96 -2.93 -9.73
CA ALA A 123 6.25 -2.96 -9.03
C ALA A 123 6.11 -3.07 -7.51
N GLY A 124 4.94 -2.78 -6.94
CA GLY A 124 4.63 -3.03 -5.54
C GLY A 124 3.74 -1.99 -4.87
N TYR A 125 3.47 -0.83 -5.48
CA TYR A 125 2.67 0.25 -4.88
C TYR A 125 1.15 0.03 -5.05
N MET A 126 0.69 -1.18 -4.71
CA MET A 126 -0.71 -1.57 -4.89
C MET A 126 -1.57 -1.27 -3.65
N LEU A 127 -0.99 -1.38 -2.46
CA LEU A 127 -1.71 -1.27 -1.19
C LEU A 127 -1.29 -0.01 -0.41
N PRO A 128 -2.23 0.69 0.25
CA PRO A 128 -1.89 1.87 1.04
C PRO A 128 -1.26 1.52 2.40
N GLN A 129 -1.54 0.33 2.95
CA GLN A 129 -1.06 -0.12 4.27
C GLN A 129 0.18 -1.03 4.19
N SER A 130 1.03 -0.80 3.18
CA SER A 130 2.21 -1.63 2.91
C SER A 130 3.50 -0.88 3.23
N GLY A 131 4.57 -1.63 3.48
CA GLY A 131 5.86 -1.10 3.90
C GLY A 131 6.54 -0.23 2.83
N ASN A 132 6.26 -0.47 1.55
CA ASN A 132 6.73 0.41 0.48
C ASN A 132 6.01 1.77 0.46
N THR A 133 4.72 1.84 0.80
CA THR A 133 4.01 3.12 0.95
C THR A 133 4.60 3.91 2.11
N HIS A 134 4.84 3.25 3.25
CA HIS A 134 5.53 3.84 4.40
C HIS A 134 6.93 4.35 4.04
N SER A 135 7.73 3.50 3.38
CA SER A 135 9.09 3.85 2.94
C SER A 135 9.09 5.06 2.00
N LEU A 136 8.11 5.14 1.08
CA LEU A 136 7.96 6.28 0.18
C LEU A 136 7.62 7.56 0.93
N LEU A 137 6.64 7.53 1.84
CA LEU A 137 6.25 8.69 2.65
C LEU A 137 7.43 9.19 3.50
N GLN A 138 8.16 8.29 4.14
CA GLN A 138 9.35 8.62 4.92
C GLN A 138 10.45 9.22 4.04
N SER A 139 10.68 8.66 2.85
CA SER A 139 11.65 9.23 1.89
C SER A 139 11.27 10.65 1.46
N LEU A 140 9.99 10.92 1.25
CA LEU A 140 9.51 12.26 0.87
C LEU A 140 9.63 13.26 2.02
N LEU A 141 9.43 12.83 3.27
CA LEU A 141 9.64 13.67 4.45
C LEU A 141 11.13 13.98 4.66
N ASN A 142 12.00 12.98 4.47
CA ASN A 142 13.45 13.13 4.60
C ASN A 142 14.06 13.98 3.50
N ASN A 143 13.50 13.92 2.28
CA ASN A 143 13.95 14.71 1.14
C ASN A 143 12.73 15.28 0.36
N PRO A 144 12.13 16.37 0.87
CA PRO A 144 10.96 16.98 0.25
C PRO A 144 11.24 17.46 -1.18
N PRO A 145 10.34 17.20 -2.14
CA PRO A 145 10.55 17.59 -3.55
C PRO A 145 10.51 19.11 -3.80
N GLY A 146 10.07 19.91 -2.83
CA GLY A 146 10.02 21.37 -2.90
C GLY A 146 9.46 21.99 -1.62
N GLU A 147 9.52 23.31 -1.51
CA GLU A 147 9.02 24.05 -0.33
C GLU A 147 7.50 23.91 -0.14
N GLU A 148 6.75 23.78 -1.24
CA GLU A 148 5.29 23.59 -1.23
C GLU A 148 4.86 22.15 -0.89
N PHE A 149 5.80 21.25 -0.59
CA PHE A 149 5.47 19.87 -0.26
C PHE A 149 4.67 19.79 1.06
N PRO A 150 3.48 19.16 1.08
CA PRO A 150 2.62 19.13 2.26
C PRO A 150 3.10 18.10 3.29
N LYS A 151 4.12 18.48 4.08
CA LYS A 151 4.76 17.62 5.10
C LYS A 151 3.75 17.07 6.12
N GLU A 152 2.93 17.95 6.68
CA GLU A 152 1.91 17.58 7.68
C GLU A 152 0.94 16.50 7.16
N ALA A 153 0.61 16.54 5.86
CA ALA A 153 -0.25 15.52 5.26
C ALA A 153 0.45 14.16 5.16
N ALA A 154 1.74 14.14 4.82
CA ALA A 154 2.52 12.91 4.77
C ALA A 154 2.74 12.30 6.16
N GLU A 155 2.99 13.13 7.18
CA GLU A 155 3.07 12.72 8.58
C GLU A 155 1.75 12.10 9.05
N ARG A 156 0.63 12.79 8.80
CA ARG A 156 -0.70 12.29 9.13
C ARG A 156 -1.03 10.96 8.44
N LEU A 157 -0.59 10.76 7.20
CA LEU A 157 -0.78 9.49 6.49
C LEU A 157 -0.01 8.35 7.16
N LEU A 158 1.22 8.59 7.63
CA LEU A 158 2.01 7.60 8.37
C LEU A 158 1.35 7.21 9.70
N GLU A 159 0.67 8.14 10.37
CA GLU A 159 -0.09 7.86 11.60
C GLU A 159 -1.37 7.06 11.33
N LEU A 160 -2.06 7.34 10.23
CA LEU A 160 -3.35 6.72 9.90
C LEU A 160 -3.24 5.34 9.27
N LEU A 161 -2.15 5.06 8.55
CA LEU A 161 -1.97 3.83 7.78
C LEU A 161 -1.03 2.89 8.55
N PRO A 162 -1.47 1.69 8.96
CA PRO A 162 -0.55 0.69 9.51
C PRO A 162 0.44 0.18 8.43
N ASP A 163 1.56 -0.39 8.89
CA ASP A 163 2.54 -1.09 8.03
C ASP A 163 2.37 -2.61 8.20
N ASN A 164 1.47 -3.17 7.40
CA ASN A 164 1.09 -4.57 7.52
C ASN A 164 2.21 -5.52 7.06
N ASP A 165 3.21 -5.02 6.35
CA ASP A 165 4.37 -5.82 5.93
C ASP A 165 5.36 -6.00 7.08
N ARG A 166 5.56 -4.93 7.86
CA ARG A 166 6.40 -4.94 9.06
C ARG A 166 5.77 -5.76 10.18
N GLU A 167 4.48 -5.63 10.44
CA GLU A 167 3.77 -6.44 11.45
C GLU A 167 3.94 -7.94 11.16
N LYS A 168 3.86 -8.35 9.88
CA LYS A 168 4.12 -9.74 9.47
C LYS A 168 5.58 -10.16 9.67
N GLN A 169 6.54 -9.26 9.52
CA GLN A 169 7.95 -9.55 9.80
C GLN A 169 8.18 -9.73 11.29
N GLU A 170 7.63 -8.85 12.12
CA GLU A 170 7.68 -8.94 13.58
C GLU A 170 7.00 -10.23 14.08
N GLU A 171 5.82 -10.58 13.58
CA GLU A 171 5.17 -11.87 13.88
C GLU A 171 6.01 -13.09 13.45
N LYS A 172 6.73 -12.99 12.33
CA LYS A 172 7.63 -14.06 11.87
C LYS A 172 8.83 -14.18 12.80
N GLU A 173 9.43 -13.07 13.20
CA GLU A 173 10.57 -13.02 14.11
C GLU A 173 10.20 -13.54 15.51
N GLU A 174 9.03 -13.20 16.03
CA GLU A 174 8.48 -13.75 17.28
C GLU A 174 8.23 -15.26 17.21
N LYS A 175 7.91 -15.79 16.02
CA LYS A 175 7.72 -17.23 15.79
C LYS A 175 9.02 -18.00 15.55
N ILE A 176 10.17 -17.33 15.39
CA ILE A 176 11.47 -18.01 15.32
C ILE A 176 11.85 -18.42 16.74
N GLU A 177 11.75 -19.72 17.02
CA GLU A 177 12.19 -20.28 18.30
C GLU A 177 13.67 -19.99 18.52
N LYS A 178 14.01 -19.36 19.65
CA LYS A 178 15.40 -19.15 20.04
C LYS A 178 15.75 -20.14 21.15
N TRP A 179 16.92 -20.73 21.05
CA TRP A 179 17.40 -21.72 21.99
C TRP A 179 18.76 -21.29 22.52
N ARG A 180 18.90 -21.12 23.83
CA ARG A 180 20.16 -20.74 24.49
C ARG A 180 20.83 -21.97 25.08
N CYS A 181 22.10 -22.19 24.73
CA CYS A 181 22.97 -23.16 25.39
C CYS A 181 23.28 -22.70 26.81
N THR A 182 22.90 -23.49 27.82
CA THR A 182 23.14 -23.16 29.24
C THR A 182 24.62 -23.18 29.63
N VAL A 183 25.48 -23.84 28.84
CA VAL A 183 26.90 -24.01 29.15
C VAL A 183 27.75 -22.84 28.66
N CYS A 184 27.52 -22.34 27.45
CA CYS A 184 28.36 -21.30 26.83
C CYS A 184 27.59 -20.08 26.33
N GLY A 185 26.26 -20.04 26.53
CA GLY A 185 25.40 -18.93 26.12
C GLY A 185 25.18 -18.78 24.61
N TYR A 186 25.55 -19.75 23.78
CA TYR A 186 25.27 -19.71 22.33
C TYR A 186 23.75 -19.71 22.09
N ILE A 187 23.27 -18.83 21.21
CA ILE A 187 21.87 -18.76 20.80
C ILE A 187 21.74 -19.38 19.41
N HIS A 188 20.89 -20.41 19.30
CA HIS A 188 20.46 -21.04 18.06
C HIS A 188 19.10 -20.48 17.68
N GLU A 189 18.92 -20.12 16.41
CA GLU A 189 17.66 -19.59 15.88
C GLU A 189 17.01 -20.65 14.98
N GLY A 190 15.74 -20.99 15.28
CA GLY A 190 14.97 -22.03 14.62
C GLY A 190 14.88 -23.33 15.42
N PRO A 191 14.20 -24.35 14.88
CA PRO A 191 14.04 -25.65 15.54
C PRO A 191 15.41 -26.32 15.74
N LEU A 192 15.58 -27.07 16.84
CA LEU A 192 16.76 -27.89 17.11
C LEU A 192 16.64 -29.25 16.40
N PRO A 193 17.45 -29.55 15.38
CA PRO A 193 17.45 -30.86 14.72
C PRO A 193 17.88 -31.98 15.67
N GLU A 194 17.44 -33.21 15.40
CA GLU A 194 17.95 -34.40 16.11
C GLU A 194 19.47 -34.52 15.91
N GLY A 195 20.21 -34.68 17.01
CA GLY A 195 21.68 -34.73 17.00
C GLY A 195 22.38 -33.37 16.92
N PHE A 196 21.65 -32.25 17.05
CA PHE A 196 22.28 -30.93 17.06
C PHE A 196 23.33 -30.81 18.18
N THR A 197 24.47 -30.23 17.83
CA THR A 197 25.61 -30.06 18.74
C THR A 197 26.03 -28.60 18.75
N CYS A 198 26.19 -28.02 19.95
CA CYS A 198 26.55 -26.62 20.10
C CYS A 198 27.86 -26.31 19.35
N PRO A 199 27.89 -25.32 18.44
CA PRO A 199 29.09 -25.01 17.66
C PRO A 199 30.24 -24.49 18.51
N ARG A 200 29.94 -23.88 19.68
CA ARG A 200 30.93 -23.29 20.59
C ARG A 200 31.51 -24.30 21.60
N CYS A 201 30.66 -24.96 22.39
CA CYS A 201 31.12 -25.84 23.47
C CYS A 201 30.99 -27.33 23.17
N LYS A 202 30.49 -27.69 21.97
CA LYS A 202 30.32 -29.09 21.52
C LYS A 202 29.40 -29.96 22.37
N GLN A 203 28.62 -29.34 23.26
CA GLN A 203 27.60 -30.03 24.06
C GLN A 203 26.36 -30.37 23.19
N PRO A 204 25.66 -31.47 23.49
CA PRO A 204 24.50 -31.91 22.73
C PRO A 204 23.29 -30.97 22.90
N ALA A 205 22.30 -31.10 22.03
CA ALA A 205 21.06 -30.31 22.04
C ALA A 205 20.33 -30.31 23.40
N SER A 206 20.52 -31.33 24.23
CA SER A 206 19.87 -31.46 25.55
C SER A 206 20.22 -30.34 26.53
N VAL A 207 21.30 -29.58 26.31
CA VAL A 207 21.68 -28.45 27.18
C VAL A 207 21.10 -27.11 26.71
N PHE A 208 20.29 -27.10 25.66
CA PHE A 208 19.62 -25.90 25.17
C PHE A 208 18.26 -25.70 25.82
N ILE A 209 17.98 -24.47 26.22
CA ILE A 209 16.68 -24.05 26.74
C ILE A 209 16.05 -23.04 25.78
N LYS A 210 14.73 -23.11 25.60
CA LYS A 210 13.99 -22.14 24.80
C LYS A 210 14.03 -20.78 25.50
N VAL A 211 14.34 -19.71 24.76
CA VAL A 211 14.44 -18.31 25.24
C VAL A 211 13.59 -17.39 24.40
#